data_AF-A0A6J5CIC7-F1
#
_entry.id   AF-A0A6J5CIC7-F1
#
_cell.length_a   1.000
_cell.length_b   1.000
_cell.length_c   1.000
_cell.angle_alpha   90.00
_cell.angle_beta   90.00
_cell.angle_gamma   90.00
#
_symmetry.space_group_name_H-M   'P 1'
#
loop_
_entity.id
_entity.type
_entity.pdbx_description
1 polymer ?
#
loop_
_entity_poly.entity_id
_entity_poly.type
_entity_poly.pdbx_seq_one_letter_code
_entity_poly.pdbx_strand_id
1 'polypeptide(L)'
;MTSQPSSADSGLLAWRAASKRSLLRWPAILGFAGLIVAAINRSIDLACIFGCLFVATFPVWYFVIGRIVRGQPRPSVARQALACLSLLIVALVLSPTFSVDHRVLDANDDTTITWTKRSLLDTIRQPSYSQDELVWGQSNYDVRYVPSTVFCPKYSTRLYPLFAVERDSDLLNVLAHSVDDWNGANAAPSPDILQRFLSRCATEGKIMLDAGLTKESALAQGNIDLFFARAEKEHTDASGQVVLEDAHIPPDIMKKVETLFANDPDHGFHYVDFNLPGEEAVARGAKPTVPGQPDAVRRLRTSAIAAALGRSEELARLEAKQ
;
A
#
# COMPACT_ATOMS: atom_id res chain seq x y z
N MET A 1 -25.88 -28.85 59.83
CA MET A 1 -24.98 -28.42 58.75
C MET A 1 -25.53 -28.96 57.44
N THR A 2 -26.34 -28.18 56.75
CA THR A 2 -26.88 -28.53 55.43
C THR A 2 -26.16 -27.66 54.40
N SER A 3 -25.19 -28.25 53.72
CA SER A 3 -24.59 -27.65 52.52
C SER A 3 -25.67 -27.61 51.44
N GLN A 4 -26.24 -26.43 51.20
CA GLN A 4 -27.03 -26.22 50.00
C GLN A 4 -26.15 -26.48 48.77
N PRO A 5 -26.57 -27.34 47.83
CA PRO A 5 -25.90 -27.43 46.54
C PRO A 5 -26.15 -26.09 45.82
N SER A 6 -25.09 -25.35 45.51
CA SER A 6 -25.19 -24.17 44.65
C SER A 6 -25.73 -24.63 43.29
N SER A 7 -26.98 -24.29 42.97
CA SER A 7 -27.58 -24.67 41.69
C SER A 7 -26.81 -24.01 40.54
N ALA A 8 -26.62 -24.73 39.43
CA ALA A 8 -25.93 -24.19 38.25
C ALA A 8 -26.57 -22.89 37.73
N ASP A 9 -27.89 -22.73 37.93
CA ASP A 9 -28.65 -21.52 37.58
C ASP A 9 -28.27 -20.29 38.40
N SER A 10 -27.88 -20.46 39.67
CA SER A 10 -27.41 -19.35 40.51
C SER A 10 -26.10 -18.75 40.01
N GLY A 11 -25.23 -19.59 39.43
CA GLY A 11 -23.96 -19.17 38.83
C GLY A 11 -24.15 -18.33 37.57
N LEU A 12 -25.03 -18.76 36.67
CA LEU A 12 -25.34 -18.05 35.42
C LEU A 12 -26.01 -16.68 35.67
N LEU A 13 -26.95 -16.62 36.62
CA LEU A 13 -27.63 -15.37 37.01
C LEU A 13 -26.65 -14.40 37.69
N ALA A 14 -25.78 -14.90 38.58
CA ALA A 14 -24.73 -14.10 39.21
C ALA A 14 -23.73 -13.55 38.19
N TRP A 15 -23.33 -14.36 37.20
CA TRP A 15 -22.47 -13.94 36.10
C TRP A 15 -23.11 -12.85 35.24
N ARG A 16 -24.39 -13.01 34.85
CA ARG A 16 -25.13 -11.99 34.09
C ARG A 16 -25.24 -10.67 34.86
N ALA A 17 -25.57 -10.73 36.15
CA ALA A 17 -25.69 -9.54 36.99
C ALA A 17 -24.34 -8.83 37.17
N ALA A 18 -23.27 -9.59 37.41
CA ALA A 18 -21.92 -9.07 37.51
C ALA A 18 -21.43 -8.46 36.18
N SER A 19 -21.73 -9.11 35.06
CA SER A 19 -21.40 -8.64 33.72
C SER A 19 -22.00 -7.27 33.40
N LYS A 20 -23.23 -6.99 33.83
CA LYS A 20 -23.87 -5.68 33.62
C LYS A 20 -23.13 -4.53 34.29
N ARG A 21 -22.31 -4.81 35.31
CA ARG A 21 -21.57 -3.82 36.10
C ARG A 21 -20.14 -3.60 35.60
N SER A 22 -19.76 -4.18 34.47
CA SER A 22 -18.44 -4.00 33.85
C SER A 22 -18.53 -3.15 32.59
N LEU A 23 -17.63 -2.18 32.48
CA LEU A 23 -17.51 -1.30 31.31
C LEU A 23 -16.99 -2.05 30.07
N LEU A 24 -16.33 -3.20 30.25
CA LEU A 24 -15.76 -4.00 29.16
C LEU A 24 -16.75 -4.96 28.51
N ARG A 25 -17.97 -5.08 29.04
CA ARG A 25 -19.01 -5.98 28.50
C ARG A 25 -19.32 -5.65 27.04
N TRP A 26 -19.61 -4.39 26.74
CA TRP A 26 -20.01 -3.98 25.39
C TRP A 26 -18.87 -4.09 24.39
N PRO A 27 -17.64 -3.60 24.67
CA PRO A 27 -16.49 -3.82 23.80
C PRO A 27 -16.24 -5.31 23.49
N ALA A 28 -16.33 -6.20 24.48
CA ALA A 28 -16.12 -7.64 24.28
C ALA A 28 -17.22 -8.27 23.41
N ILE A 29 -18.48 -7.91 23.63
CA ILE A 29 -19.61 -8.41 22.82
C ILE A 29 -19.54 -7.88 21.39
N LEU A 30 -19.27 -6.58 21.22
CA LEU A 30 -19.12 -5.96 19.90
C LEU A 30 -17.94 -6.55 19.13
N GLY A 31 -16.80 -6.77 19.79
CA GLY A 31 -15.65 -7.47 19.19
C GLY A 31 -16.01 -8.88 18.74
N PHE A 32 -16.71 -9.66 19.56
CA PHE A 32 -17.10 -11.02 19.18
C PHE A 32 -18.14 -11.05 18.04
N ALA A 33 -19.21 -10.26 18.17
CA ALA A 33 -20.27 -10.21 17.17
C ALA A 33 -19.76 -9.66 15.83
N GLY A 34 -18.97 -8.58 15.89
CA GLY A 34 -18.35 -7.99 14.71
C GLY A 34 -17.37 -8.95 14.02
N LEU A 35 -16.57 -9.71 14.77
CA LEU A 35 -15.67 -10.73 14.22
C LEU A 35 -16.46 -11.80 13.46
N ILE A 36 -17.54 -12.32 14.05
CA ILE A 36 -18.38 -13.34 13.41
C ILE A 36 -19.03 -12.79 12.15
N VAL A 37 -19.67 -11.63 12.24
CA VAL A 37 -20.36 -11.01 11.10
C VAL A 37 -19.38 -10.71 9.98
N ALA A 38 -18.20 -10.17 10.29
CA ALA A 38 -17.17 -9.88 9.29
C ALA A 38 -16.62 -11.15 8.65
N ALA A 39 -16.36 -12.21 9.44
CA ALA A 39 -15.89 -13.50 8.94
C ALA A 39 -16.93 -14.16 8.01
N ILE A 40 -18.22 -14.12 8.38
CA ILE A 40 -19.31 -14.64 7.53
C ILE A 40 -19.38 -13.86 6.22
N ASN A 41 -19.24 -12.53 6.27
CA ASN A 41 -19.23 -11.66 5.09
C ASN A 41 -17.89 -11.64 4.34
N ARG A 42 -16.92 -12.47 4.73
CA ARG A 42 -15.57 -12.56 4.13
C ARG A 42 -14.81 -11.23 4.12
N SER A 43 -15.14 -10.30 5.00
CA SER A 43 -14.37 -9.06 5.19
C SER A 43 -13.24 -9.33 6.18
N ILE A 44 -12.04 -9.61 5.63
CA ILE A 44 -10.86 -9.96 6.42
C ILE A 44 -10.44 -8.79 7.33
N ASP A 45 -10.49 -7.56 6.82
CA ASP A 45 -10.07 -6.37 7.57
C ASP A 45 -10.95 -6.13 8.79
N LEU A 46 -12.28 -6.14 8.61
CA LEU A 46 -13.23 -6.00 9.70
C LEU A 46 -13.10 -7.15 10.70
N ALA A 47 -12.89 -8.38 10.23
CA ALA A 47 -12.68 -9.54 11.10
C ALA A 47 -11.43 -9.33 11.97
N CYS A 48 -10.34 -8.79 11.40
CA CYS A 48 -9.12 -8.49 12.15
C CYS A 48 -9.32 -7.38 13.19
N ILE A 49 -10.02 -6.30 12.83
CA ILE A 49 -10.29 -5.18 13.74
C ILE A 49 -11.14 -5.65 14.93
N PHE A 50 -12.24 -6.33 14.67
CA PHE A 50 -13.13 -6.85 15.71
C PHE A 50 -12.48 -7.98 16.50
N GLY A 51 -11.64 -8.81 15.86
CA GLY A 51 -10.82 -9.82 16.52
C GLY A 51 -9.81 -9.19 17.50
N CYS A 52 -9.12 -8.13 17.11
CA CYS A 52 -8.21 -7.39 17.99
C CYS A 52 -8.96 -6.80 19.19
N LEU A 53 -10.13 -6.20 18.96
CA LEU A 53 -10.99 -5.68 20.03
C LEU A 53 -11.43 -6.80 20.99
N PHE A 54 -11.82 -7.95 20.46
CA PHE A 54 -12.23 -9.11 21.26
C PHE A 54 -11.08 -9.62 22.13
N VAL A 55 -9.89 -9.84 21.55
CA VAL A 55 -8.70 -10.31 22.27
C VAL A 55 -8.26 -9.31 23.34
N ALA A 56 -8.37 -8.01 23.05
CA ALA A 56 -8.01 -6.96 24.01
C ALA A 56 -8.95 -6.90 25.23
N THR A 57 -10.25 -7.19 25.03
CA THR A 57 -11.29 -6.86 26.03
C THR A 57 -11.91 -8.07 26.71
N PHE A 58 -12.06 -9.21 26.02
CA PHE A 58 -12.71 -10.40 26.56
C PHE A 58 -11.96 -11.01 27.75
N PRO A 59 -10.62 -11.22 27.72
CA PRO A 59 -9.90 -11.82 28.85
C PRO A 59 -9.99 -10.97 30.11
N VAL A 60 -9.86 -9.65 29.97
CA VAL A 60 -9.97 -8.70 31.08
C VAL A 60 -11.40 -8.67 31.63
N TRP A 61 -12.40 -8.63 30.74
CA TRP A 61 -13.81 -8.72 31.12
C TRP A 61 -14.09 -10.02 31.90
N TYR A 62 -13.72 -11.17 31.34
CA TYR A 62 -13.93 -12.49 31.95
C TYR A 62 -13.28 -12.60 33.33
N PHE A 63 -12.03 -12.14 33.46
CA PHE A 63 -11.31 -12.14 34.74
C PHE A 63 -11.99 -11.26 35.79
N VAL A 64 -12.37 -10.02 35.42
CA VAL A 64 -13.03 -9.08 36.33
C VAL A 64 -14.38 -9.64 36.79
N ILE A 65 -15.18 -10.21 35.88
CA ILE A 65 -16.46 -10.82 36.25
C ILE A 65 -16.25 -12.03 37.16
N GLY A 66 -15.29 -12.90 36.85
CA GLY A 66 -14.96 -14.04 37.70
C GLY A 66 -14.52 -13.63 39.11
N ARG A 67 -13.88 -12.47 39.29
CA ARG A 67 -13.58 -11.92 40.63
C ARG A 67 -14.83 -11.43 41.35
N ILE A 68 -15.71 -10.71 40.66
CA ILE A 68 -16.97 -10.20 41.23
C ILE A 68 -17.85 -11.35 41.71
N VAL A 69 -18.00 -12.41 40.92
CA VAL A 69 -18.81 -13.59 41.27
C VAL A 69 -18.22 -14.33 42.49
N ARG A 70 -16.89 -14.30 42.66
CA ARG A 70 -16.18 -14.84 43.84
C ARG A 70 -16.11 -13.88 45.03
N GLY A 71 -16.76 -12.71 44.98
CA GLY A 71 -16.73 -11.71 46.05
C GLY A 71 -15.37 -11.03 46.25
N GLN A 72 -14.47 -11.13 45.28
CA GLN A 72 -13.12 -10.54 45.36
C GLN A 72 -13.12 -9.07 44.91
N PRO A 73 -12.20 -8.24 45.45
CA PRO A 73 -12.10 -6.84 45.04
C PRO A 73 -11.74 -6.73 43.55
N ARG A 74 -12.38 -5.76 42.88
CA ARG A 74 -12.13 -5.46 41.48
C ARG A 74 -10.75 -4.81 41.31
N PRO A 75 -10.03 -5.10 40.22
CA PRO A 75 -8.87 -4.31 39.85
C PRO A 75 -9.30 -2.85 39.58
N SER A 76 -8.41 -1.89 39.85
CA SER A 76 -8.66 -0.49 39.50
C SER A 76 -8.87 -0.33 37.99
N VAL A 77 -9.61 0.71 37.58
CA VAL A 77 -9.87 1.01 36.16
C VAL A 77 -8.56 1.18 35.39
N ALA A 78 -7.56 1.84 35.98
CA ALA A 78 -6.24 1.99 35.38
C ALA A 78 -5.55 0.65 35.08
N ARG A 79 -5.62 -0.32 36.01
CA ARG A 79 -5.04 -1.67 35.79
C ARG A 79 -5.78 -2.43 34.69
N GLN A 80 -7.11 -2.27 34.61
CA GLN A 80 -7.90 -2.88 33.54
C GLN A 80 -7.56 -2.25 32.18
N ALA A 81 -7.43 -0.93 32.11
CA ALA A 81 -7.07 -0.21 30.89
C ALA A 81 -5.66 -0.59 30.41
N LEU A 82 -4.67 -0.64 31.30
CA LEU A 82 -3.32 -1.10 30.96
C LEU A 82 -3.32 -2.55 30.44
N ALA A 83 -4.06 -3.45 31.09
CA ALA A 83 -4.18 -4.82 30.63
C ALA A 83 -4.82 -4.90 29.23
N CYS A 84 -5.88 -4.12 28.98
CA CYS A 84 -6.51 -4.03 27.66
C CYS A 84 -5.53 -3.48 26.61
N LEU A 85 -4.76 -2.44 26.93
CA LEU A 85 -3.76 -1.86 26.01
C LEU A 85 -2.64 -2.85 25.70
N SER A 86 -2.12 -3.55 26.71
CA SER A 86 -1.10 -4.59 26.50
C SER A 86 -1.63 -5.71 25.61
N LEU A 87 -2.85 -6.19 25.87
CA LEU A 87 -3.48 -7.22 25.05
C LEU A 87 -3.81 -6.71 23.64
N LEU A 88 -4.17 -5.43 23.49
CA LEU A 88 -4.37 -4.81 22.18
C LEU A 88 -3.07 -4.76 21.38
N ILE A 89 -1.95 -4.37 22.00
CA ILE A 89 -0.63 -4.37 21.35
C ILE A 89 -0.28 -5.79 20.92
N VAL A 90 -0.46 -6.79 21.78
CA VAL A 90 -0.20 -8.20 21.45
C VAL A 90 -1.11 -8.66 20.30
N ALA A 91 -2.40 -8.35 20.35
CA ALA A 91 -3.36 -8.69 19.30
C ALA A 91 -2.99 -8.02 17.97
N LEU A 92 -2.57 -6.76 18.00
CA LEU A 92 -2.07 -6.06 16.83
C LEU A 92 -0.81 -6.76 16.31
N VAL A 93 0.20 -7.06 17.13
CA VAL A 93 1.42 -7.74 16.66
C VAL A 93 1.11 -9.11 16.01
N LEU A 94 0.18 -9.88 16.60
CA LEU A 94 -0.19 -11.22 16.13
C LEU A 94 -1.20 -11.23 14.98
N SER A 95 -1.97 -10.15 14.78
CA SER A 95 -2.94 -10.09 13.68
C SER A 95 -2.25 -10.17 12.32
N PRO A 96 -2.93 -10.70 11.29
CA PRO A 96 -2.44 -10.62 9.91
C PRO A 96 -2.40 -9.16 9.44
N THR A 97 -1.97 -8.95 8.20
CA THR A 97 -2.04 -7.64 7.57
C THR A 97 -3.51 -7.28 7.33
N PHE A 98 -3.91 -6.05 7.67
CA PHE A 98 -5.24 -5.52 7.39
C PHE A 98 -5.18 -4.01 7.11
N SER A 99 -6.18 -3.50 6.38
CA SER A 99 -6.27 -2.10 5.99
C SER A 99 -7.61 -1.47 6.39
N VAL A 100 -7.60 -0.17 6.66
CA VAL A 100 -8.81 0.63 6.89
C VAL A 100 -8.80 1.81 5.93
N ASP A 101 -9.72 1.81 4.98
CA ASP A 101 -9.88 2.93 4.07
C ASP A 101 -10.80 3.99 4.70
N HIS A 102 -10.29 5.22 4.77
CA HIS A 102 -11.04 6.39 5.20
C HIS A 102 -11.18 7.33 4.01
N ARG A 103 -12.41 7.45 3.49
CA ARG A 103 -12.71 8.42 2.43
C ARG A 103 -13.05 9.76 3.06
N VAL A 104 -12.34 10.80 2.65
CA VAL A 104 -12.65 12.19 2.94
C VAL A 104 -13.30 12.75 1.68
N LEU A 105 -14.61 13.01 1.78
CA LEU A 105 -15.40 13.60 0.70
C LEU A 105 -15.48 15.11 0.98
N ASP A 106 -14.74 15.92 0.22
CA ASP A 106 -14.94 17.38 0.13
C ASP A 106 -15.60 17.73 -1.22
N ALA A 107 -16.17 18.92 -1.34
CA ALA A 107 -16.85 19.42 -2.54
C ALA A 107 -15.96 19.41 -3.80
N ASN A 108 -14.64 19.36 -3.62
CA ASN A 108 -13.64 19.37 -4.69
C ASN A 108 -12.67 18.17 -4.66
N ASP A 109 -12.65 17.38 -3.59
CA ASP A 109 -11.63 16.34 -3.33
C ASP A 109 -12.29 15.02 -2.90
N ASP A 110 -11.90 13.89 -3.51
CA ASP A 110 -12.20 12.53 -3.04
C ASP A 110 -10.90 11.86 -2.58
N THR A 111 -10.43 12.23 -1.40
CA THR A 111 -9.18 11.71 -0.87
C THR A 111 -9.45 10.41 -0.11
N THR A 112 -8.86 9.30 -0.57
CA THR A 112 -8.90 8.03 0.18
C THR A 112 -7.63 7.87 0.99
N ILE A 113 -7.79 7.87 2.31
CA ILE A 113 -6.74 7.57 3.27
C ILE A 113 -6.78 6.11 3.67
N THR A 114 -5.87 5.29 3.13
CA THR A 114 -5.77 3.88 3.54
C THR A 114 -4.81 3.74 4.71
N TRP A 115 -5.29 3.17 5.82
CA TRP A 115 -4.52 2.81 7.01
C TRP A 115 -4.14 1.33 7.01
N THR A 116 -2.90 0.96 6.64
CA THR A 116 -2.48 -0.46 6.59
C THR A 116 -1.62 -0.86 7.78
N LYS A 117 -2.06 -1.85 8.55
CA LYS A 117 -1.24 -2.51 9.57
C LYS A 117 -0.64 -3.79 8.98
N ARG A 118 0.69 -3.97 9.09
CA ARG A 118 1.40 -5.15 8.56
C ARG A 118 1.54 -6.25 9.60
N SER A 119 1.49 -7.52 9.17
CA SER A 119 1.83 -8.64 10.05
C SER A 119 3.31 -8.59 10.46
N LEU A 120 3.63 -9.15 11.63
CA LEU A 120 5.02 -9.29 12.08
C LEU A 120 5.85 -10.10 11.08
N LEU A 121 5.26 -11.16 10.51
CA LEU A 121 5.91 -12.02 9.54
C LEU A 121 6.22 -11.27 8.24
N ASP A 122 5.30 -10.45 7.73
CA ASP A 122 5.54 -9.60 6.56
C ASP A 122 6.63 -8.57 6.86
N THR A 123 6.63 -8.01 8.06
CA THR A 123 7.65 -7.05 8.49
C THR A 123 9.03 -7.69 8.58
N ILE A 124 9.14 -8.93 9.08
CA ILE A 124 10.43 -9.64 9.12
C ILE A 124 10.90 -10.03 7.72
N ARG A 125 9.99 -10.54 6.88
CA ARG A 125 10.32 -10.95 5.50
C ARG A 125 10.71 -9.77 4.62
N GLN A 126 10.07 -8.62 4.83
CA GLN A 126 10.26 -7.40 4.06
C GLN A 126 10.30 -6.20 5.03
N PRO A 127 11.43 -5.98 5.71
CA PRO A 127 11.57 -4.92 6.72
C PRO A 127 11.39 -3.54 6.09
N SER A 128 11.85 -3.40 4.84
CA SER A 128 11.62 -2.23 4.01
C SER A 128 10.58 -2.59 2.97
N TYR A 129 9.30 -2.41 3.31
CA TYR A 129 8.21 -2.55 2.37
C TYR A 129 7.80 -1.16 1.91
N SER A 130 8.10 -0.90 0.65
CA SER A 130 7.50 0.20 -0.08
C SER A 130 6.41 -0.41 -0.94
N GLN A 131 5.15 -0.03 -0.66
CA GLN A 131 4.10 -0.10 -1.68
C GLN A 131 4.14 1.12 -2.59
N ASP A 132 5.15 1.97 -2.42
CA ASP A 132 5.24 3.23 -3.09
C ASP A 132 5.69 2.90 -4.50
N GLU A 133 4.68 2.75 -5.35
CA GLU A 133 4.83 2.80 -6.79
C GLU A 133 5.48 4.13 -7.11
N LEU A 134 6.65 4.09 -7.74
CA LEU A 134 7.07 5.26 -8.49
C LEU A 134 6.17 5.33 -9.69
N VAL A 135 5.46 6.43 -9.77
CA VAL A 135 4.76 6.80 -10.98
C VAL A 135 5.50 7.95 -11.60
N TRP A 136 5.28 8.04 -12.87
CA TRP A 136 5.48 9.29 -13.53
C TRP A 136 4.36 10.25 -13.13
N GLY A 137 4.71 11.51 -12.86
CA GLY A 137 3.80 12.62 -12.52
C GLY A 137 2.79 12.98 -13.61
N GLN A 138 2.53 12.04 -14.49
CA GLN A 138 1.81 12.18 -15.72
C GLN A 138 0.58 11.32 -15.58
N SER A 139 -0.51 11.96 -15.18
CA SER A 139 -1.80 11.29 -15.15
C SER A 139 -2.19 10.89 -16.58
N ASN A 140 -3.25 10.12 -16.66
CA ASN A 140 -3.88 9.66 -17.91
C ASN A 140 -4.42 10.82 -18.77
N TYR A 141 -4.30 12.07 -18.32
CA TYR A 141 -5.00 13.21 -18.88
C TYR A 141 -4.14 14.44 -19.22
N ASP A 142 -2.92 14.60 -18.70
CA ASP A 142 -1.97 15.57 -19.27
C ASP A 142 -0.51 15.28 -18.88
N VAL A 143 0.34 15.25 -19.90
CA VAL A 143 1.73 14.79 -19.92
C VAL A 143 2.73 15.97 -20.02
N ARG A 144 2.29 17.22 -19.84
CA ARG A 144 3.10 18.40 -20.20
C ARG A 144 3.91 19.05 -19.07
N TYR A 145 3.56 18.85 -17.79
CA TYR A 145 4.09 19.70 -16.70
C TYR A 145 5.15 19.06 -15.80
N VAL A 146 5.26 17.72 -15.81
CA VAL A 146 6.27 17.00 -15.03
C VAL A 146 7.38 16.50 -15.99
N PRO A 147 8.66 16.87 -15.80
CA PRO A 147 9.74 16.53 -16.73
C PRO A 147 10.07 15.03 -16.76
N SER A 148 10.21 14.42 -17.95
CA SER A 148 10.52 12.98 -18.28
C SER A 148 11.47 12.25 -17.34
N THR A 149 12.39 12.97 -16.75
CA THR A 149 13.46 12.45 -15.90
C THR A 149 13.12 12.39 -14.41
N VAL A 150 11.97 12.93 -14.00
CA VAL A 150 11.61 13.03 -12.58
C VAL A 150 10.71 11.87 -12.16
N PHE A 151 11.15 11.13 -11.14
CA PHE A 151 10.36 10.08 -10.50
C PHE A 151 9.49 10.65 -9.40
N CYS A 152 8.19 10.37 -9.45
CA CYS A 152 7.25 10.84 -8.44
C CYS A 152 6.72 9.66 -7.63
N PRO A 153 6.61 9.78 -6.32
CA PRO A 153 5.89 8.79 -5.54
C PRO A 153 4.40 8.87 -5.89
N LYS A 154 3.77 7.72 -6.20
CA LYS A 154 2.32 7.67 -6.45
C LYS A 154 1.53 7.90 -5.17
N TYR A 155 2.07 7.38 -4.07
CA TYR A 155 1.53 7.44 -2.72
C TYR A 155 2.58 8.07 -1.81
N SER A 156 2.16 8.65 -0.68
CA SER A 156 3.10 9.24 0.29
C SER A 156 4.18 8.25 0.73
N THR A 157 5.44 8.63 0.55
CA THR A 157 6.59 7.80 0.96
C THR A 157 6.72 7.78 2.47
N ARG A 158 6.55 6.64 3.12
CA ARG A 158 7.21 6.47 4.42
C ARG A 158 7.71 5.03 4.58
N LEU A 159 8.81 4.87 5.31
CA LEU A 159 9.41 3.58 5.66
C LEU A 159 8.78 3.09 6.96
N TYR A 160 8.11 1.93 6.96
CA TYR A 160 7.23 1.55 8.07
C TYR A 160 7.57 0.22 8.75
N PRO A 161 8.05 0.25 10.01
CA PRO A 161 8.01 -0.90 10.89
C PRO A 161 6.63 -1.02 11.57
N LEU A 162 5.93 -2.14 11.34
CA LEU A 162 4.79 -2.71 12.09
C LEU A 162 3.51 -1.89 12.33
N PHE A 163 3.55 -0.55 12.38
CA PHE A 163 2.42 0.29 12.76
C PHE A 163 1.80 1.03 11.57
N ALA A 164 0.50 1.30 11.72
CA ALA A 164 -0.45 1.66 10.68
C ALA A 164 0.08 2.74 9.71
N VAL A 165 -0.04 2.45 8.42
CA VAL A 165 0.44 3.27 7.29
C VAL A 165 -0.70 4.12 6.79
N GLU A 166 -0.56 5.44 6.76
CA GLU A 166 -1.49 6.35 6.09
C GLU A 166 -1.08 6.51 4.62
N ARG A 167 -1.97 6.19 3.69
CA ARG A 167 -1.78 6.43 2.25
C ARG A 167 -2.61 7.63 1.83
N ASP A 168 -2.10 8.39 0.90
CA ASP A 168 -2.86 9.41 0.20
C ASP A 168 -2.86 9.03 -1.28
N SER A 169 -4.04 8.69 -1.81
CA SER A 169 -4.22 8.25 -3.20
C SER A 169 -4.24 9.41 -4.21
N ASP A 170 -4.23 10.66 -3.75
CA ASP A 170 -4.61 11.81 -4.57
C ASP A 170 -3.42 12.58 -5.15
N LEU A 171 -2.20 12.11 -4.95
CA LEU A 171 -0.99 12.90 -5.24
C LEU A 171 -0.88 13.31 -6.71
N LEU A 172 -1.19 12.40 -7.64
CA LEU A 172 -1.26 12.68 -9.08
C LEU A 172 -2.53 13.42 -9.49
N ASN A 173 -3.63 13.14 -8.81
CA ASN A 173 -4.94 13.73 -9.07
C ASN A 173 -4.95 15.21 -8.68
N VAL A 174 -4.18 15.64 -7.68
CA VAL A 174 -4.05 17.06 -7.28
C VAL A 174 -3.58 17.92 -8.47
N LEU A 175 -2.66 17.43 -9.30
CA LEU A 175 -2.28 18.14 -10.52
C LEU A 175 -3.43 18.18 -11.52
N ALA A 176 -4.09 17.04 -11.76
CA ALA A 176 -5.20 16.90 -12.69
C ALA A 176 -6.40 17.78 -12.33
N HIS A 177 -6.82 17.78 -11.06
CA HIS A 177 -7.97 18.56 -10.56
C HIS A 177 -7.69 20.06 -10.48
N SER A 178 -6.42 20.46 -10.35
CA SER A 178 -6.04 21.89 -10.36
C SER A 178 -6.07 22.53 -11.76
N VAL A 179 -6.44 21.78 -12.79
CA VAL A 179 -6.61 22.26 -14.16
C VAL A 179 -8.08 22.67 -14.36
N ASP A 180 -8.35 23.98 -14.30
CA ASP A 180 -9.70 24.56 -14.34
C ASP A 180 -10.44 24.36 -15.68
N ASP A 181 -9.74 24.09 -16.80
CA ASP A 181 -10.34 23.88 -18.12
C ASP A 181 -9.58 22.83 -18.94
N TRP A 182 -9.91 21.56 -18.77
CA TRP A 182 -9.30 20.45 -19.51
C TRP A 182 -9.27 20.60 -21.04
N ASN A 183 -10.15 21.43 -21.63
CA ASN A 183 -10.22 21.66 -23.07
C ASN A 183 -9.51 22.95 -23.52
N GLY A 184 -8.98 23.74 -22.59
CA GLY A 184 -8.30 25.01 -22.85
C GLY A 184 -6.83 24.81 -23.25
N ALA A 185 -6.39 25.47 -24.31
CA ALA A 185 -4.99 25.43 -24.77
C ALA A 185 -3.97 25.93 -23.71
N ASN A 186 -4.44 26.68 -22.70
CA ASN A 186 -3.64 27.30 -21.63
C ASN A 186 -3.93 26.70 -20.24
N ALA A 187 -4.60 25.57 -20.16
CA ALA A 187 -4.98 24.96 -18.90
C ALA A 187 -3.75 24.38 -18.21
N ALA A 188 -3.25 25.08 -17.19
CA ALA A 188 -2.07 24.67 -16.44
C ALA A 188 -2.42 24.62 -14.95
N PRO A 189 -1.84 23.67 -14.19
CA PRO A 189 -1.97 23.66 -12.74
C PRO A 189 -1.40 24.95 -12.14
N SER A 190 -1.95 25.39 -11.02
CA SER A 190 -1.42 26.55 -10.28
C SER A 190 0.09 26.39 -10.00
N PRO A 191 0.93 27.43 -10.21
CA PRO A 191 2.38 27.34 -10.01
C PRO A 191 2.79 26.80 -8.64
N ASP A 192 2.07 27.16 -7.58
CA ASP A 192 2.34 26.70 -6.22
C ASP A 192 2.09 25.20 -6.05
N ILE A 193 1.06 24.67 -6.71
CA ILE A 193 0.71 23.25 -6.68
C ILE A 193 1.75 22.46 -7.47
N LEU A 194 2.11 22.93 -8.67
CA LEU A 194 3.12 22.32 -9.51
C LEU A 194 4.49 22.28 -8.80
N GLN A 195 4.91 23.39 -8.17
CA GLN A 195 6.18 23.46 -7.47
C GLN A 195 6.22 22.52 -6.25
N ARG A 196 5.14 22.43 -5.47
CA ARG A 196 5.03 21.48 -4.35
C ARG A 196 5.12 20.04 -4.83
N PHE A 197 4.42 19.71 -5.92
CA PHE A 197 4.47 18.39 -6.52
C PHE A 197 5.89 18.03 -6.98
N LEU A 198 6.54 18.90 -7.77
CA LEU A 198 7.91 18.68 -8.26
C LEU A 198 8.93 18.57 -7.11
N SER A 199 8.80 19.39 -6.07
CA SER A 199 9.64 19.32 -4.87
C SER A 199 9.53 17.96 -4.16
N ARG A 200 8.31 17.43 -4.06
CA ARG A 200 8.09 16.09 -3.50
C ARG A 200 8.69 15.01 -4.39
N CYS A 201 8.50 15.06 -5.70
CA CYS A 201 9.13 14.10 -6.61
C CYS A 201 10.67 14.10 -6.48
N ALA A 202 11.29 15.29 -6.48
CA ALA A 202 12.73 15.42 -6.34
C ALA A 202 13.27 14.91 -4.99
N THR A 203 12.48 15.02 -3.93
CA THR A 203 12.88 14.62 -2.58
C THR A 203 12.51 13.16 -2.30
N GLU A 204 11.23 12.85 -2.30
CA GLU A 204 10.67 11.55 -1.94
C GLU A 204 11.00 10.47 -2.97
N GLY A 205 10.86 10.76 -4.27
CA GLY A 205 11.16 9.80 -5.35
C GLY A 205 12.63 9.39 -5.37
N LYS A 206 13.54 10.37 -5.19
CA LYS A 206 14.98 10.10 -5.09
C LYS A 206 15.33 9.26 -3.86
N ILE A 207 14.75 9.59 -2.69
CA ILE A 207 14.98 8.82 -1.45
C ILE A 207 14.56 7.36 -1.64
N MET A 208 13.43 7.09 -2.30
CA MET A 208 12.97 5.73 -2.55
C MET A 208 13.90 4.94 -3.47
N LEU A 209 14.40 5.56 -4.54
CA LEU A 209 15.36 4.98 -5.46
C LEU A 209 16.68 4.66 -4.75
N ASP A 210 17.24 5.64 -4.03
CA ASP A 210 18.51 5.52 -3.31
C ASP A 210 18.42 4.46 -2.18
N ALA A 211 17.25 4.33 -1.54
CA ALA A 211 17.00 3.32 -0.53
C ALA A 211 16.75 1.91 -1.10
N GLY A 212 16.73 1.76 -2.44
CA GLY A 212 16.58 0.46 -3.09
C GLY A 212 15.21 -0.17 -2.88
N LEU A 213 14.16 0.64 -2.73
CA LEU A 213 12.84 0.16 -2.29
C LEU A 213 11.87 -0.17 -3.43
N THR A 214 12.14 0.31 -4.63
CA THR A 214 11.21 0.31 -5.77
C THR A 214 11.56 -0.79 -6.78
N LYS A 215 10.65 -1.13 -7.71
CA LYS A 215 10.99 -2.06 -8.80
C LYS A 215 12.08 -1.47 -9.69
N GLU A 216 12.06 -0.16 -9.96
CA GLU A 216 13.06 0.58 -10.74
C GLU A 216 14.46 0.40 -10.14
N SER A 217 14.59 0.54 -8.82
CA SER A 217 15.86 0.34 -8.12
C SER A 217 16.35 -1.11 -8.19
N ALA A 218 15.45 -2.10 -8.11
CA ALA A 218 15.80 -3.51 -8.26
C ALA A 218 16.26 -3.84 -9.69
N LEU A 219 15.60 -3.27 -10.70
CA LEU A 219 15.98 -3.42 -12.10
C LEU A 219 17.32 -2.74 -12.39
N ALA A 220 17.54 -1.52 -11.86
CA ALA A 220 18.81 -0.80 -12.00
C ALA A 220 19.99 -1.55 -11.36
N GLN A 221 19.73 -2.31 -10.30
CA GLN A 221 20.70 -3.21 -9.66
C GLN A 221 20.86 -4.56 -10.37
N GLY A 222 20.08 -4.85 -11.41
CA GLY A 222 20.08 -6.13 -12.12
C GLY A 222 19.41 -7.28 -11.35
N ASN A 223 18.67 -7.01 -10.28
CA ASN A 223 17.97 -8.02 -9.50
C ASN A 223 16.57 -8.29 -10.08
N ILE A 224 16.51 -9.16 -11.09
CA ILE A 224 15.30 -9.48 -11.86
C ILE A 224 14.20 -10.12 -11.00
N ASP A 225 14.56 -11.01 -10.08
CA ASP A 225 13.57 -11.69 -9.22
C ASP A 225 12.92 -10.71 -8.25
N LEU A 226 13.71 -9.83 -7.63
CA LEU A 226 13.20 -8.78 -6.76
C LEU A 226 12.36 -7.75 -7.53
N PHE A 227 12.76 -7.44 -8.76
CA PHE A 227 12.01 -6.57 -9.66
C PHE A 227 10.58 -7.10 -9.91
N PHE A 228 10.43 -8.36 -10.35
CA PHE A 228 9.10 -8.94 -10.58
C PHE A 228 8.31 -9.15 -9.29
N ALA A 229 8.96 -9.54 -8.19
CA ALA A 229 8.31 -9.68 -6.90
C ALA A 229 7.78 -8.35 -6.32
N ARG A 230 8.34 -7.20 -6.74
CA ARG A 230 7.83 -5.87 -6.42
C ARG A 230 6.73 -5.43 -7.38
N ALA A 231 6.93 -5.65 -8.68
CA ALA A 231 5.94 -5.33 -9.70
C ALA A 231 4.59 -6.06 -9.49
N GLU A 232 4.62 -7.32 -9.02
CA GLU A 232 3.39 -8.08 -8.72
C GLU A 232 2.54 -7.46 -7.60
N LYS A 233 3.18 -6.67 -6.72
CA LYS A 233 2.54 -6.05 -5.55
C LYS A 233 1.99 -4.65 -5.82
N GLU A 234 2.26 -4.10 -7.00
CA GLU A 234 1.65 -2.84 -7.41
C GLU A 234 0.13 -3.03 -7.54
N HIS A 235 -0.62 -2.09 -6.99
CA HIS A 235 -2.08 -2.05 -6.93
C HIS A 235 -2.71 -1.46 -8.20
N THR A 236 -1.90 -1.01 -9.16
CA THR A 236 -2.41 -0.59 -10.46
C THR A 236 -2.17 -1.61 -11.56
N ASP A 237 -2.97 -1.48 -12.61
CA ASP A 237 -3.04 -2.33 -13.80
C ASP A 237 -1.70 -2.98 -14.10
N ALA A 238 -1.74 -4.28 -14.36
CA ALA A 238 -0.55 -5.12 -14.52
C ALA A 238 0.38 -4.74 -15.70
N SER A 239 0.04 -3.66 -16.39
CA SER A 239 0.86 -2.87 -17.29
C SER A 239 1.83 -1.90 -16.59
N GLY A 240 1.88 -1.84 -15.25
CA GLY A 240 2.70 -0.90 -14.46
C GLY A 240 4.05 -0.61 -15.13
N GLN A 241 4.13 0.58 -15.75
CA GLN A 241 5.29 0.98 -16.54
C GLN A 241 6.50 1.02 -15.62
N VAL A 242 7.59 0.40 -16.05
CA VAL A 242 8.91 0.65 -15.50
C VAL A 242 9.46 1.81 -16.29
N VAL A 243 9.59 2.93 -15.61
CA VAL A 243 10.19 4.11 -16.21
C VAL A 243 11.62 4.15 -15.73
N LEU A 244 12.57 4.01 -16.64
CA LEU A 244 13.99 4.19 -16.35
C LEU A 244 14.60 4.95 -17.52
N GLU A 245 15.55 5.80 -17.23
CA GLU A 245 16.45 6.29 -18.27
C GLU A 245 17.24 5.11 -18.83
N ASP A 246 17.59 5.14 -20.12
CA ASP A 246 18.40 4.08 -20.74
C ASP A 246 19.73 3.82 -19.99
N ALA A 247 20.27 4.86 -19.35
CA ALA A 247 21.48 4.78 -18.53
C ALA A 247 21.29 3.94 -17.25
N HIS A 248 20.06 3.87 -16.73
CA HIS A 248 19.74 3.16 -15.49
C HIS A 248 19.36 1.69 -15.72
N ILE A 249 19.12 1.26 -16.96
CA ILE A 249 18.83 -0.13 -17.30
C ILE A 249 20.15 -0.87 -17.58
N PRO A 250 20.40 -2.04 -16.93
CA PRO A 250 21.56 -2.87 -17.24
C PRO A 250 21.68 -3.14 -18.76
N PRO A 251 22.88 -2.95 -19.36
CA PRO A 251 23.05 -3.02 -20.82
C PRO A 251 22.62 -4.34 -21.46
N ASP A 252 22.77 -5.46 -20.74
CA ASP A 252 22.40 -6.79 -21.18
C ASP A 252 20.88 -6.99 -21.24
N ILE A 253 20.14 -6.45 -20.26
CA ILE A 253 18.68 -6.44 -20.25
C ILE A 253 18.18 -5.57 -21.40
N MET A 254 18.73 -4.35 -21.53
CA MET A 254 18.31 -3.42 -22.56
C MET A 254 18.54 -3.98 -23.96
N LYS A 255 19.67 -4.64 -24.21
CA LYS A 255 19.95 -5.32 -25.48
C LYS A 255 18.90 -6.39 -25.82
N LYS A 256 18.43 -7.15 -24.82
CA LYS A 256 17.38 -8.17 -25.03
C LYS A 256 16.04 -7.53 -25.38
N VAL A 257 15.71 -6.42 -24.72
CA VAL A 257 14.50 -5.64 -25.01
C VAL A 257 14.55 -5.05 -26.43
N GLU A 258 15.66 -4.43 -26.82
CA GLU A 258 15.86 -3.92 -28.19
C GLU A 258 15.79 -5.06 -29.23
N THR A 259 16.35 -6.24 -28.91
CA THR A 259 16.30 -7.41 -29.80
C THR A 259 14.87 -7.94 -29.97
N LEU A 260 14.07 -7.95 -28.89
CA LEU A 260 12.66 -8.34 -28.95
C LEU A 260 11.91 -7.43 -29.93
N PHE A 261 12.04 -6.11 -29.80
CA PHE A 261 11.34 -5.16 -30.68
C PHE A 261 11.85 -5.16 -32.11
N ALA A 262 13.13 -5.43 -32.35
CA ALA A 262 13.66 -5.57 -33.70
C ALA A 262 13.06 -6.80 -34.42
N ASN A 263 12.74 -7.86 -33.67
CA ASN A 263 12.18 -9.10 -34.21
C ASN A 263 10.65 -9.08 -34.29
N ASP A 264 9.98 -8.34 -33.42
CA ASP A 264 8.53 -8.17 -33.39
C ASP A 264 8.18 -6.68 -33.12
N PRO A 265 8.16 -5.84 -34.18
CA PRO A 265 7.88 -4.41 -34.06
C PRO A 265 6.46 -4.13 -33.55
N ASP A 266 5.49 -4.97 -33.90
CA ASP A 266 4.09 -4.82 -33.49
C ASP A 266 3.90 -5.13 -32.00
N HIS A 267 4.75 -6.01 -31.43
CA HIS A 267 4.86 -6.17 -29.97
C HIS A 267 5.23 -4.87 -29.26
N GLY A 268 6.04 -4.00 -29.88
CA GLY A 268 6.48 -2.74 -29.28
C GLY A 268 5.33 -1.79 -28.92
N PHE A 269 4.26 -1.78 -29.73
CA PHE A 269 3.10 -0.89 -29.56
C PHE A 269 2.24 -1.24 -28.33
N HIS A 270 2.18 -2.52 -27.95
CA HIS A 270 1.40 -2.99 -26.80
C HIS A 270 2.16 -2.87 -25.47
N TYR A 271 3.48 -2.67 -25.53
CA TYR A 271 4.38 -2.90 -24.40
C TYR A 271 5.36 -1.75 -24.07
N VAL A 272 5.37 -0.66 -24.83
CA VAL A 272 6.22 0.51 -24.58
C VAL A 272 5.44 1.80 -24.81
N ASP A 273 5.66 2.79 -23.95
CA ASP A 273 5.10 4.13 -24.10
C ASP A 273 6.25 5.16 -24.25
N PHE A 274 6.22 6.00 -25.29
CA PHE A 274 7.28 6.96 -25.62
C PHE A 274 7.06 8.32 -24.96
N ASN A 275 8.14 9.00 -24.60
CA ASN A 275 8.06 10.05 -23.58
C ASN A 275 8.79 11.36 -23.89
N LEU A 276 9.12 11.58 -25.15
CA LEU A 276 9.48 12.89 -25.64
C LEU A 276 8.37 13.31 -26.62
N PRO A 277 7.77 14.50 -26.47
CA PRO A 277 6.70 14.94 -27.37
C PRO A 277 7.14 14.83 -28.83
N GLY A 278 6.56 13.88 -29.57
CA GLY A 278 6.74 13.74 -31.01
C GLY A 278 8.05 13.10 -31.50
N GLU A 279 8.85 12.46 -30.64
CA GLU A 279 10.08 11.79 -31.07
C GLU A 279 9.95 10.26 -31.08
N GLU A 280 10.47 9.64 -32.15
CA GLU A 280 10.53 8.19 -32.30
C GLU A 280 11.62 7.56 -31.43
N ALA A 281 11.47 6.27 -31.12
CA ALA A 281 12.46 5.52 -30.35
C ALA A 281 13.81 5.44 -31.09
N VAL A 282 14.88 6.00 -30.51
CA VAL A 282 16.24 5.87 -31.05
C VAL A 282 17.04 4.84 -30.24
N ALA A 283 17.61 3.83 -30.91
CA ALA A 283 18.48 2.81 -30.29
C ALA A 283 19.64 3.45 -29.49
N ARG A 284 20.06 2.83 -28.37
CA ARG A 284 21.06 3.41 -27.45
C ARG A 284 22.35 3.89 -28.15
N GLY A 285 22.84 3.13 -29.13
CA GLY A 285 24.07 3.45 -29.87
C GLY A 285 23.92 4.50 -30.98
N ALA A 286 22.69 4.93 -31.29
CA ALA A 286 22.41 5.94 -32.32
C ALA A 286 22.06 7.32 -31.73
N LYS A 287 22.17 7.47 -30.39
CA LYS A 287 21.85 8.72 -29.69
C LYS A 287 22.99 9.73 -29.81
N PRO A 288 22.71 11.01 -30.12
CA PRO A 288 23.69 12.07 -30.02
C PRO A 288 23.98 12.36 -28.54
N THR A 289 25.22 12.17 -28.08
CA THR A 289 25.67 12.64 -26.76
C THR A 289 25.82 14.15 -26.77
N VAL A 290 24.72 14.89 -26.57
CA VAL A 290 24.75 16.34 -26.37
C VAL A 290 24.85 16.63 -24.87
N PRO A 291 25.92 17.28 -24.39
CA PRO A 291 26.04 17.66 -22.98
C PRO A 291 24.85 18.53 -22.53
N GLY A 292 24.17 18.13 -21.46
CA GLY A 292 23.08 18.91 -20.85
C GLY A 292 21.67 18.61 -21.40
N GLN A 293 21.53 17.73 -22.39
CA GLN A 293 20.22 17.16 -22.73
C GLN A 293 19.99 15.86 -21.95
N PRO A 294 18.81 15.66 -21.34
CA PRO A 294 18.49 14.39 -20.69
C PRO A 294 18.48 13.28 -21.75
N ASP A 295 19.06 12.12 -21.42
CA ASP A 295 18.95 10.93 -22.27
C ASP A 295 17.47 10.62 -22.54
N ALA A 296 17.15 10.14 -23.75
CA ALA A 296 15.76 9.78 -24.06
C ALA A 296 15.25 8.74 -23.04
N VAL A 297 14.20 9.13 -22.30
CA VAL A 297 13.57 8.32 -21.26
C VAL A 297 12.63 7.32 -21.90
N ARG A 298 12.75 6.04 -21.54
CA ARG A 298 11.87 4.98 -22.04
C ARG A 298 10.93 4.52 -20.93
N ARG A 299 9.65 4.34 -21.29
CA ARG A 299 8.69 3.67 -20.42
C ARG A 299 8.53 2.25 -20.93
N LEU A 300 9.21 1.31 -20.30
CA LEU A 300 9.10 -0.10 -20.63
C LEU A 300 8.03 -0.71 -19.73
N ARG A 301 6.99 -1.33 -20.29
CA ARG A 301 6.06 -2.08 -19.45
C ARG A 301 6.79 -3.28 -18.82
N THR A 302 6.39 -3.64 -17.60
CA THR A 302 6.94 -4.80 -16.90
C THR A 302 6.82 -6.08 -17.73
N SER A 303 5.74 -6.23 -18.51
CA SER A 303 5.53 -7.34 -19.45
C SER A 303 6.53 -7.34 -20.62
N ALA A 304 6.96 -6.17 -21.11
CA ALA A 304 7.99 -6.08 -22.16
C ALA A 304 9.33 -6.67 -21.67
N ILE A 305 9.67 -6.36 -20.42
CA ILE A 305 10.87 -6.89 -19.76
C ILE A 305 10.71 -8.39 -19.51
N ALA A 306 9.53 -8.86 -19.11
CA ALA A 306 9.25 -10.29 -18.95
C ALA A 306 9.43 -11.05 -20.27
N ALA A 307 8.83 -10.55 -21.35
CA ALA A 307 8.94 -11.11 -22.69
C ALA A 307 10.40 -11.15 -23.18
N ALA A 308 11.12 -10.05 -23.05
CA ALA A 308 12.53 -9.95 -23.46
C ALA A 308 13.46 -10.90 -22.69
N LEU A 309 13.11 -11.21 -21.43
CA LEU A 309 13.86 -12.12 -20.58
C LEU A 309 13.39 -13.58 -20.67
N GLY A 310 12.35 -13.89 -21.45
CA GLY A 310 11.80 -15.25 -21.56
C GLY A 310 11.05 -15.73 -20.32
N ARG A 311 10.51 -14.80 -19.52
CA ARG A 311 9.80 -15.03 -18.26
C ARG A 311 8.30 -15.26 -18.52
N SER A 312 7.98 -16.39 -19.14
CA SER A 312 6.63 -16.66 -19.66
C SER A 312 5.55 -16.77 -18.58
N GLU A 313 5.91 -17.26 -17.39
CA GLU A 313 4.94 -17.38 -16.29
C GLU A 313 4.60 -16.01 -15.69
N GLU A 314 5.61 -15.16 -15.46
CA GLU A 314 5.42 -13.79 -15.03
C GLU A 314 4.64 -12.98 -16.07
N LEU A 315 4.96 -13.15 -17.36
CA LEU A 315 4.24 -12.51 -18.46
C LEU A 315 2.75 -12.88 -18.44
N ALA A 316 2.42 -14.17 -18.37
CA ALA A 316 1.04 -14.63 -18.33
C ALA A 316 0.27 -14.11 -17.11
N ARG A 317 0.93 -14.02 -15.94
CA ARG A 317 0.32 -13.43 -14.73
C ARG A 317 0.07 -11.93 -14.87
N LEU A 318 0.97 -11.21 -15.54
CA LEU A 318 0.81 -9.77 -15.80
C LEU A 318 -0.29 -9.52 -16.83
N GLU A 319 -0.38 -10.31 -17.89
CA GLU A 319 -1.44 -10.20 -18.89
C GLU A 319 -2.83 -10.57 -18.34
N ALA A 320 -2.92 -11.57 -17.45
CA ALA A 320 -4.19 -11.98 -16.85
C ALA A 320 -4.83 -10.94 -15.90
N LYS A 321 -4.10 -9.88 -15.56
CA LYS A 321 -4.54 -8.78 -14.70
C LYS A 321 -4.88 -7.49 -15.50
N GLN A 322 -4.79 -7.52 -16.83
CA GLN A 322 -5.29 -6.48 -17.74
C GLN A 322 -6.80 -6.62 -17.96
#